data_AF-A0A3D1ILG4-F1
#
_entry.id   AF-A0A3D1ILG4-F1
#
_cell.length_a   1.000
_cell.length_b   1.000
_cell.length_c   1.000
_cell.angle_alpha   90.00
_cell.angle_beta   90.00
_cell.angle_gamma   90.00
#
_symmetry.space_group_name_H-M   'P 1'
#
loop_
_entity.id
_entity.type
_entity.pdbx_description
1 polymer ?
#
loop_
_entity_poly.entity_id
_entity_poly.type
_entity_poly.pdbx_seq_one_letter_code
_entity_poly.pdbx_strand_id
1 'polypeptide(L)'
;KPALACLSSRFPYGTAITRERLTRVATCERALRDLGFRICRVRFHDTMARIEVEADAIARLRTPVIRRQVVGQFLEAGFETVTVDPRGYRQGALNEDLLALDGTRHSPSAHAIAL
;
A
#
# COMPACT_ATOMS: atom_id res chain seq x y z
N LYS A 1 17.51 2.16 -14.90
CA LYS A 1 17.58 1.90 -13.43
C LYS A 1 17.80 3.23 -12.72
N PRO A 2 16.72 3.85 -12.22
CA PRO A 2 16.60 4.06 -10.78
C PRO A 2 15.14 3.83 -10.31
N ALA A 3 14.90 2.80 -9.50
CA ALA A 3 13.57 2.58 -8.89
C ALA A 3 13.67 2.00 -7.47
N LEU A 4 14.78 1.34 -7.12
CA LEU A 4 14.98 0.74 -5.80
C LEU A 4 14.99 1.77 -4.66
N ALA A 5 15.56 2.96 -4.87
CA ALA A 5 15.56 4.03 -3.87
C ALA A 5 14.16 4.64 -3.65
N CYS A 6 13.26 4.58 -4.64
CA CYS A 6 11.86 5.01 -4.47
C CYS A 6 11.01 3.95 -3.75
N LEU A 7 11.38 2.67 -3.87
CA LEU A 7 10.67 1.57 -3.23
C LEU A 7 10.85 1.52 -1.71
N SER A 8 11.86 2.19 -1.16
CA SER A 8 12.05 2.28 0.30
C SER A 8 10.83 2.87 1.02
N SER A 9 10.08 3.76 0.38
CA SER A 9 8.87 4.38 0.95
C SER A 9 7.70 3.39 1.13
N ARG A 10 7.85 2.14 0.70
CA ARG A 10 6.87 1.07 0.89
C ARG A 10 7.09 0.32 2.20
N PHE A 11 8.20 0.60 2.89
CA PHE A 11 8.59 -0.06 4.13
C PHE A 11 8.35 0.87 5.32
N PRO A 12 7.78 0.38 6.43
CA PRO A 12 7.69 1.12 7.69
C PRO A 12 9.06 1.53 8.18
N TYR A 13 9.13 2.66 8.89
CA TYR A 13 10.35 3.10 9.55
C TYR A 13 10.88 2.02 10.51
N GLY A 14 12.20 1.90 10.59
CA GLY A 14 12.87 0.84 11.37
C GLY A 14 12.89 -0.53 10.69
N THR A 15 12.19 -0.73 9.57
CA THR A 15 12.25 -1.99 8.83
C THR A 15 13.57 -2.10 8.07
N ALA A 16 14.31 -3.20 8.29
CA ALA A 16 15.52 -3.48 7.53
C ALA A 16 15.20 -3.66 6.03
N ILE A 17 15.76 -2.79 5.19
CA ILE A 17 15.61 -2.84 3.75
C ILE A 17 16.67 -3.79 3.18
N THR A 18 16.23 -4.91 2.61
CA THR A 18 17.09 -5.86 1.91
C THR A 18 16.77 -5.90 0.41
N ARG A 19 17.74 -6.32 -0.41
CA ARG A 19 17.53 -6.48 -1.86
C ARG A 19 16.40 -7.45 -2.17
N GLU A 20 16.29 -8.54 -1.41
CA GLU A 20 15.23 -9.53 -1.58
C GLU A 20 13.85 -8.91 -1.35
N ARG A 21 13.67 -8.19 -0.23
CA ARG A 21 12.41 -7.52 0.12
C ARG A 21 12.04 -6.45 -0.92
N LEU A 22 13.01 -5.66 -1.37
CA LEU A 22 12.81 -4.68 -2.45
C LEU A 22 12.36 -5.36 -3.74
N THR A 23 13.02 -6.45 -4.14
CA THR A 23 12.65 -7.22 -5.34
C THR A 23 11.26 -7.83 -5.21
N ARG A 24 10.90 -8.35 -4.04
CA ARG A 24 9.57 -8.89 -3.74
C ARG A 24 8.49 -7.83 -3.97
N VAL A 25 8.61 -6.66 -3.32
CA VAL A 25 7.69 -5.54 -3.51
C VAL A 25 7.64 -5.07 -4.97
N ALA A 26 8.79 -4.93 -5.63
CA ALA A 26 8.88 -4.51 -7.02
C ALA A 26 8.17 -5.48 -7.98
N THR A 27 8.28 -6.79 -7.73
CA THR A 27 7.59 -7.83 -8.52
C THR A 27 6.09 -7.74 -8.33
N CYS A 28 5.61 -7.55 -7.10
CA CYS A 28 4.18 -7.38 -6.83
C CYS A 28 3.60 -6.10 -7.45
N GLU A 29 4.30 -4.96 -7.36
CA GLU A 29 3.86 -3.72 -8.04
C GLU A 29 3.88 -3.86 -9.57
N ARG A 30 4.78 -4.67 -10.14
CA ARG A 30 4.78 -4.97 -11.58
C ARG A 30 3.59 -5.84 -11.97
N ALA A 31 3.30 -6.90 -11.22
CA ALA A 31 2.13 -7.75 -11.43
C ALA A 31 0.82 -6.95 -11.46
N LEU A 32 0.65 -6.00 -10.53
CA LEU A 32 -0.52 -5.12 -10.53
C LEU A 32 -0.57 -4.23 -11.78
N ARG A 33 0.57 -3.68 -12.22
CA ARG A 33 0.65 -2.87 -13.44
C ARG A 33 0.32 -3.68 -14.69
N ASP A 34 0.79 -4.93 -14.77
CA ASP A 34 0.51 -5.84 -15.88
C ASP A 34 -0.98 -6.22 -15.95
N LEU A 35 -1.67 -6.23 -14.81
CA LEU A 35 -3.14 -6.36 -14.71
C LEU A 35 -3.90 -5.04 -14.98
N GLY A 36 -3.19 -3.98 -15.35
CA GLY A 36 -3.76 -2.68 -15.73
C GLY A 36 -4.03 -1.71 -14.57
N PHE A 37 -3.51 -1.96 -13.36
CA PHE A 37 -3.59 -0.97 -12.28
C PHE A 37 -2.50 0.09 -12.49
N ARG A 38 -2.90 1.29 -12.94
CA ARG A 38 -1.95 2.35 -13.30
C ARG A 38 -1.29 2.98 -12.08
N ILE A 39 -2.09 3.32 -11.07
CA ILE A 39 -1.57 3.78 -9.78
C ILE A 39 -1.76 2.64 -8.77
N CYS A 40 -0.64 2.07 -8.35
CA CYS A 40 -0.62 1.05 -7.32
C CYS A 40 0.63 1.20 -6.43
N ARG A 41 0.50 0.83 -5.16
CA ARG A 41 1.60 0.63 -4.24
C ARG A 41 1.41 -0.68 -3.49
N VAL A 42 2.52 -1.35 -3.19
CA VAL A 42 2.54 -2.51 -2.31
C VAL A 42 3.34 -2.13 -1.07
N ARG A 43 2.66 -1.89 0.05
CA ARG A 43 3.32 -1.63 1.33
C ARG A 43 3.68 -2.93 2.01
N PHE A 44 4.90 -3.00 2.51
CA PHE A 44 5.47 -4.16 3.16
C PHE A 44 5.24 -4.09 4.66
N HIS A 45 4.74 -5.16 5.27
CA HIS A 45 4.61 -5.31 6.71
C HIS A 45 5.02 -6.73 7.09
N ASP A 46 6.32 -6.97 7.19
CA ASP A 46 6.93 -8.30 7.42
C ASP A 46 6.46 -9.36 6.41
N THR A 47 5.54 -10.24 6.80
CA THR A 47 4.99 -11.28 5.91
C THR A 47 3.71 -10.83 5.21
N MET A 48 3.20 -9.63 5.50
CA MET A 48 2.00 -9.06 4.92
C MET A 48 2.32 -8.03 3.81
N ALA A 49 1.57 -8.12 2.72
CA ALA A 49 1.47 -7.07 1.71
C ALA A 49 0.14 -6.31 1.86
N ARG A 50 0.21 -4.98 1.95
CA ARG A 50 -0.97 -4.11 1.84
C ARG A 50 -0.97 -3.41 0.48
N ILE A 51 -2.00 -3.68 -0.32
CA ILE A 51 -2.19 -3.13 -1.65
C ILE A 51 -2.96 -1.82 -1.57
N GLU A 52 -2.41 -0.76 -2.16
CA GLU A 52 -3.09 0.50 -2.41
C GLU A 52 -3.25 0.66 -3.93
N VAL A 53 -4.47 0.91 -4.42
CA VAL A 53 -4.77 1.20 -5.84
C VAL A 53 -5.64 2.45 -5.93
N GLU A 54 -5.80 3.03 -7.13
CA GLU A 54 -6.81 4.09 -7.36
C GLU A 54 -8.17 3.67 -6.75
N ALA A 55 -8.88 4.62 -6.13
CA ALA A 55 -10.10 4.32 -5.37
C ALA A 55 -11.19 3.66 -6.24
N ASP A 56 -11.32 4.10 -7.49
CA ASP A 56 -12.21 3.53 -8.50
C ASP A 56 -11.81 2.10 -8.92
N ALA A 57 -10.52 1.75 -8.80
CA ALA A 57 -9.99 0.44 -9.15
C ALA A 57 -10.16 -0.62 -8.03
N ILE A 58 -10.54 -0.22 -6.81
CA ILE A 58 -10.72 -1.14 -5.67
C ILE A 58 -11.79 -2.19 -5.98
N ALA A 59 -12.91 -1.79 -6.58
CA ALA A 59 -13.99 -2.71 -6.93
C ALA A 59 -13.50 -3.79 -7.92
N ARG A 60 -12.71 -3.39 -8.93
CA ARG A 60 -12.09 -4.28 -9.91
C ARG A 60 -11.12 -5.27 -9.25
N LEU A 61 -10.27 -4.79 -8.35
CA LEU A 61 -9.32 -5.63 -7.60
C LEU A 61 -10.02 -6.72 -6.76
N ARG A 62 -11.21 -6.43 -6.23
CA ARG A 62 -11.99 -7.36 -5.40
C ARG A 62 -12.78 -8.40 -6.21
N THR A 63 -12.85 -8.26 -7.54
CA THR A 63 -13.52 -9.28 -8.38
C THR A 63 -12.84 -10.64 -8.21
N PRO A 64 -13.59 -11.76 -8.20
CA PRO A 64 -13.00 -13.08 -7.91
C PRO A 64 -11.84 -13.48 -8.82
N VAL A 65 -11.88 -13.10 -10.10
CA VAL A 65 -10.84 -13.42 -11.08
C VAL A 65 -9.55 -12.67 -10.77
N ILE A 66 -9.62 -11.34 -10.70
CA ILE A 66 -8.45 -10.50 -10.42
C ILE A 66 -7.88 -10.80 -9.04
N ARG A 67 -8.75 -10.93 -8.02
CA ARG A 67 -8.33 -11.25 -6.65
C ARG A 67 -7.51 -12.54 -6.60
N ARG A 68 -7.95 -13.61 -7.27
CA ARG A 68 -7.20 -14.88 -7.29
C ARG A 68 -5.84 -14.73 -7.95
N GLN A 69 -5.77 -14.02 -9.08
CA GLN A 69 -4.51 -13.78 -9.79
C GLN A 69 -3.52 -12.97 -8.95
N VAL A 70 -4.00 -11.93 -8.26
CA VAL A 70 -3.16 -11.08 -7.40
C VAL A 70 -2.68 -11.86 -6.19
N VAL A 71 -3.58 -12.54 -5.47
CA VAL A 71 -3.21 -13.31 -4.28
C VAL A 71 -2.20 -14.40 -4.64
N GLY A 72 -2.42 -15.16 -5.71
CA GLY A 72 -1.48 -16.21 -6.14
C GLY A 72 -0.07 -15.66 -6.39
N GLN A 73 0.06 -14.60 -7.18
CA GLN A 73 1.36 -13.99 -7.47
C GLN A 73 2.05 -13.41 -6.21
N PHE A 74 1.29 -12.89 -5.27
CA PHE A 74 1.85 -12.32 -4.04
C PHE A 74 2.33 -13.41 -3.07
N LEU A 75 1.60 -14.53 -2.98
CA LEU A 75 2.03 -15.70 -2.20
C LEU A 75 3.29 -16.33 -2.82
N GLU A 76 3.34 -16.48 -4.14
CA GLU A 76 4.52 -16.96 -4.86
C GLU A 76 5.74 -16.04 -4.69
N ALA A 77 5.51 -14.72 -4.55
CA ALA A 77 6.57 -13.76 -4.26
C ALA A 77 7.09 -13.84 -2.81
N GLY A 78 6.41 -14.57 -1.92
CA GLY A 78 6.83 -14.82 -0.54
C GLY A 78 6.11 -13.97 0.51
N PHE A 79 4.92 -13.43 0.22
CA PHE A 79 4.02 -12.93 1.25
C PHE A 79 3.15 -14.07 1.80
N GLU A 80 2.78 -14.01 3.07
CA GLU A 80 1.83 -14.94 3.68
C GLU A 80 0.40 -14.40 3.63
N THR A 81 0.26 -13.07 3.69
CA THR A 81 -1.02 -12.39 3.73
C THR A 81 -1.07 -11.21 2.78
N VAL A 82 -2.23 -11.01 2.16
CA VAL A 82 -2.47 -9.93 1.19
C VAL A 82 -3.73 -9.19 1.60
N THR A 83 -3.61 -7.88 1.83
CA THR A 83 -4.71 -7.00 2.19
C THR A 83 -4.87 -5.89 1.16
N VAL A 84 -6.05 -5.29 1.10
CA VAL A 84 -6.34 -4.12 0.25
C VAL A 84 -6.74 -2.99 1.17
N ASP A 85 -6.10 -1.83 1.00
CA ASP A 85 -6.51 -0.63 1.71
C ASP A 85 -7.89 -0.16 1.21
N PRO A 86 -8.93 -0.11 2.07
CA PRO A 86 -10.27 0.25 1.65
C PRO A 86 -10.39 1.73 1.22
N ARG A 87 -9.44 2.58 1.61
CA ARG A 87 -9.39 3.99 1.19
C ARG A 87 -8.67 4.17 -0.15
N GLY A 88 -7.98 3.14 -0.63
CA GLY A 88 -7.16 3.20 -1.83
C GLY A 88 -5.94 4.11 -1.68
N TYR A 89 -5.32 4.41 -2.81
CA TYR A 89 -4.16 5.27 -2.91
C TYR A 89 -4.55 6.74 -2.74
N ARG A 90 -3.85 7.45 -1.85
CA ARG A 90 -4.03 8.88 -1.58
C ARG A 90 -2.70 9.61 -1.75
N GLN A 91 -2.65 10.65 -2.58
CA GLN A 91 -1.48 11.53 -2.63
C GLN A 91 -1.36 12.29 -1.30
N GLY A 92 -0.20 12.22 -0.66
CA GLY A 92 0.06 12.90 0.63
C GLY A 92 -0.03 12.01 1.89
N ALA A 93 -0.44 10.74 1.79
CA ALA A 93 -0.53 9.82 2.93
C ALA A 93 0.82 9.28 3.45
N LEU A 94 1.89 10.05 3.29
CA LEU A 94 3.20 9.73 3.86
C LEU A 94 3.24 10.00 5.39
N ASN A 95 2.21 10.64 5.96
CA ASN A 95 2.17 11.05 7.37
C ASN A 95 0.96 10.57 8.19
N GLU A 96 0.02 9.78 7.66
CA GLU A 96 -1.18 9.40 8.44
C GLU A 96 -0.94 8.28 9.46
N ASP A 97 0.05 7.39 9.23
CA ASP A 97 0.41 6.36 10.23
C ASP A 97 1.10 6.96 11.48
N LEU A 98 1.57 8.21 11.42
CA LEU A 98 2.16 8.92 12.57
C LEU A 98 1.10 9.51 13.52
N LEU A 99 -0.14 9.73 13.06
CA LEU A 99 -1.19 10.34 13.88
C LEU A 99 -2.03 9.31 14.66
N ALA A 100 -1.88 8.02 14.38
CA ALA A 100 -2.69 6.97 15.00
C ALA A 100 -2.09 6.37 16.29
N LEU A 101 -0.84 6.73 16.67
CA LEU A 101 -0.18 6.19 17.86
C LEU A 101 0.06 7.20 19.00
N ASP A 102 -0.22 8.49 18.79
CA ASP A 102 -0.22 9.50 19.86
C ASP A 102 -1.66 9.80 20.32
N GLY A 103 -2.26 8.81 20.99
CA GLY A 103 -3.57 8.91 21.64
C GLY A 103 -3.58 9.77 22.92
N THR A 104 -2.83 10.86 22.97
CA THR A 104 -2.95 11.89 24.01
C THR A 104 -3.98 12.94 23.62
N ARG A 105 -5.20 12.70 24.10
CA ARG A 105 -6.31 13.63 24.34
C ARG A 105 -6.03 15.11 24.06
N HIS A 106 -6.67 15.68 23.03
CA HIS A 106 -7.35 16.98 23.16
C HIS A 106 -8.29 17.26 21.97
N SER A 107 -9.57 17.44 22.29
CA SER A 107 -10.47 18.37 21.59
C SER A 107 -10.48 19.63 22.46
N PRO A 108 -10.45 20.86 21.90
CA PRO A 108 -11.72 21.51 21.52
C PRO A 108 -11.69 22.46 20.30
N SER A 109 -12.84 22.50 19.62
CA SER A 109 -13.62 23.68 19.18
C SER A 109 -13.16 24.69 18.10
N ALA A 110 -14.05 24.81 17.09
CA ALA A 110 -14.61 26.02 16.45
C ALA A 110 -13.74 27.03 15.66
N HIS A 111 -14.02 27.14 14.36
CA HIS A 111 -14.58 28.32 13.64
C HIS A 111 -14.57 28.01 12.12
N ALA A 112 -15.73 27.91 11.46
CA ALA A 112 -16.41 28.98 10.72
C ALA A 112 -15.66 29.44 9.44
N ILE A 113 -16.31 29.32 8.27
CA ILE A 113 -16.61 30.40 7.30
C ILE A 113 -17.11 29.83 5.95
N ALA A 114 -18.27 30.38 5.51
CA ALA A 114 -18.83 30.57 4.14
C ALA A 114 -19.03 29.33 3.24
N LEU A 115 -20.21 29.06 2.68
CA LEU A 115 -21.30 29.91 2.15
C LEU A 115 -22.68 29.38 2.52
#